data_AF-A0A956D3G1-F1
#
_entry.id   AF-A0A956D3G1-F1
#
_cell.length_a   1.000
_cell.length_b   1.000
_cell.length_c   1.000
_cell.angle_alpha   90.00
_cell.angle_beta   90.00
_cell.angle_gamma   90.00
#
_symmetry.space_group_name_H-M   'P 1'
#
loop_
_entity.id
_entity.type
_entity.pdbx_description
1 polymer ?
#
loop_
_entity_poly.entity_id
_entity_poly.type
_entity_poly.pdbx_seq_one_letter_code
_entity_poly.pdbx_strand_id
1 'polypeptide(L)'
;DGAPWTIVMETKFVEPEFSICGFRKAGRATRGKVTCPDDVPVRSDRMACLYTSRKGYRYWERSDEHGLLRGEALPEAGCPFAGSRWQLWVNLSLAHAEARARGGGRASFAVCAPERNRKLLGGQKLERFRQLLRDPDSVVFMDLDQLLARLTEVAEGAAPEWVAALRDRYAGI
;
A
#
# COMPACT_ATOMS: atom_id res chain seq x y z
N ASP A 1 -12.41 9.57 24.12
CA ASP A 1 -12.34 8.82 22.83
C ASP A 1 -10.88 8.71 22.40
N GLY A 2 -10.21 7.59 22.70
CA GLY A 2 -8.74 7.50 22.70
C GLY A 2 -8.18 6.25 22.04
N ALA A 3 -8.83 5.76 20.99
CA ALA A 3 -8.34 4.64 20.20
C ALA A 3 -6.97 4.98 19.57
N PRO A 4 -5.95 4.12 19.68
CA PRO A 4 -4.61 4.41 19.17
C PRO A 4 -4.62 4.51 17.64
N TRP A 5 -3.91 5.50 17.09
CA TRP A 5 -3.66 5.56 15.66
C TRP A 5 -2.64 4.48 15.28
N THR A 6 -3.02 3.60 14.36
CA THR A 6 -2.12 2.63 13.76
C THR A 6 -1.56 3.15 12.45
N ILE A 7 -0.24 3.19 12.32
CA ILE A 7 0.46 3.54 11.08
C ILE A 7 1.32 2.35 10.66
N VAL A 8 1.08 1.83 9.46
CA VAL A 8 1.99 0.87 8.81
C VAL A 8 2.95 1.65 7.93
N MET A 9 4.25 1.37 8.03
CA MET A 9 5.29 2.13 7.35
C MET A 9 6.06 1.22 6.40
N GLU A 10 6.19 1.62 5.14
CA GLU A 10 6.97 0.93 4.12
C GLU A 10 8.13 1.82 3.68
N THR A 11 9.36 1.31 3.81
CA THR A 11 10.61 2.00 3.47
C THR A 11 11.21 1.54 2.13
N LYS A 12 10.68 0.45 1.54
CA LYS A 12 11.19 -0.16 0.30
C LYS A 12 10.10 -0.33 -0.76
N PHE A 13 9.44 0.76 -1.10
CA PHE A 13 8.24 0.72 -1.95
C PHE A 13 8.47 0.43 -3.46
N VAL A 14 9.71 0.19 -3.93
CA VAL A 14 10.02 0.37 -5.38
C VAL A 14 11.10 -0.49 -6.01
N GLU A 15 11.52 -1.58 -5.40
CA GLU A 15 12.20 -2.58 -6.21
C GLU A 15 11.12 -3.13 -7.19
N PRO A 16 11.25 -2.95 -8.53
CA PRO A 16 10.22 -3.35 -9.50
C PRO A 16 9.75 -4.80 -9.34
N GLU A 17 10.62 -5.67 -8.84
CA GLU A 17 10.38 -7.06 -8.51
C GLU A 17 9.30 -7.27 -7.42
N PHE A 18 9.13 -6.33 -6.48
CA PHE A 18 8.13 -6.42 -5.41
C PHE A 18 6.83 -5.68 -5.72
N SER A 19 6.78 -4.98 -6.85
CA SER A 19 5.70 -4.07 -7.20
C SER A 19 4.98 -4.47 -8.50
N ILE A 20 5.08 -5.73 -8.93
CA ILE A 20 4.40 -6.25 -10.13
C ILE A 20 3.40 -7.35 -9.75
N CYS A 21 2.14 -7.17 -10.17
CA CYS A 21 1.14 -8.24 -10.13
C CYS A 21 1.67 -9.51 -10.81
N GLY A 22 1.63 -10.63 -10.08
CA GLY A 22 2.18 -11.90 -10.54
C GLY A 22 1.57 -12.40 -11.85
N PHE A 23 0.35 -12.00 -12.21
CA PHE A 23 -0.30 -12.33 -13.50
C PHE A 23 0.12 -11.40 -14.66
N ARG A 24 0.91 -10.36 -14.39
CA ARG A 24 1.47 -9.41 -15.35
C ARG A 24 3.00 -9.46 -15.42
N LYS A 25 3.63 -10.42 -14.73
CA LYS A 25 5.08 -10.63 -14.78
C LYS A 25 5.51 -10.98 -16.21
N ALA A 26 6.57 -10.31 -16.68
CA ALA A 26 7.14 -10.53 -18.01
C ALA A 26 7.47 -12.01 -18.27
N GLY A 27 7.28 -12.45 -19.52
CA GLY A 27 7.56 -13.82 -19.96
C GLY A 27 6.52 -14.87 -19.54
N ARG A 28 5.42 -14.51 -18.86
CA ARG A 28 4.34 -15.48 -18.55
C ARG A 28 3.64 -16.00 -19.79
N ALA A 29 3.26 -15.11 -20.70
CA ALA A 29 2.58 -15.47 -21.94
C ALA A 29 3.43 -16.44 -22.77
N THR A 30 4.73 -16.14 -22.94
CA THR A 30 5.70 -17.00 -23.64
C THR A 30 5.86 -18.38 -23.00
N ARG A 31 5.60 -18.51 -21.69
CA ARG A 31 5.63 -19.78 -20.94
C ARG A 31 4.27 -20.48 -20.90
N GLY A 32 3.29 -20.07 -21.70
CA GLY A 32 1.93 -20.63 -21.72
C GLY A 32 1.15 -20.42 -20.42
N LYS A 33 1.56 -19.48 -19.55
CA LYS A 33 0.89 -19.21 -18.28
C LYS A 33 -0.20 -18.18 -18.47
N VAL A 34 -1.32 -18.35 -17.75
CA VAL A 34 -2.41 -17.36 -17.70
C VAL A 34 -1.86 -15.98 -17.31
N THR A 35 -2.27 -14.97 -18.08
CA THR A 35 -1.98 -13.55 -17.90
C THR A 35 -3.26 -12.75 -17.66
N CYS A 36 -3.14 -11.65 -16.91
CA CYS A 36 -4.25 -10.74 -16.70
C CYS A 36 -4.42 -9.82 -17.92
N PRO A 37 -5.63 -9.66 -18.49
CA PRO A 37 -5.85 -8.70 -19.56
C PRO A 37 -5.71 -7.26 -19.04
N ASP A 38 -5.58 -6.29 -19.95
CA ASP A 38 -5.40 -4.87 -19.61
C ASP A 38 -6.70 -4.20 -19.16
N ASP A 39 -7.82 -4.61 -19.74
CA ASP A 39 -9.16 -4.06 -19.66
C ASP A 39 -10.12 -4.91 -18.81
N VAL A 40 -9.64 -5.41 -17.66
CA VAL A 40 -10.46 -6.25 -16.78
C VAL A 40 -11.71 -5.50 -16.28
N PRO A 41 -12.94 -6.00 -16.47
CA PRO A 41 -14.17 -5.29 -16.10
C PRO A 41 -14.51 -5.41 -14.61
N VAL A 42 -13.57 -5.09 -13.71
CA VAL A 42 -13.73 -5.34 -12.26
C VAL A 42 -14.83 -4.53 -11.58
N ARG A 43 -15.28 -3.44 -12.22
CA ARG A 43 -16.37 -2.60 -11.71
C ARG A 43 -17.71 -3.35 -11.73
N SER A 44 -17.99 -4.10 -12.79
CA SER A 44 -19.20 -4.91 -12.94
C SER A 44 -19.00 -6.37 -12.53
N ASP A 45 -17.78 -6.90 -12.66
CA ASP A 45 -17.43 -8.26 -12.27
C ASP A 45 -16.09 -8.33 -11.52
N ARG A 46 -16.15 -8.31 -10.19
CA ARG A 46 -14.96 -8.42 -9.32
C ARG A 46 -14.22 -9.77 -9.49
N MET A 47 -14.89 -10.83 -9.97
CA MET A 47 -14.28 -12.14 -10.22
C MET A 47 -13.40 -12.16 -11.48
N ALA A 48 -13.54 -11.16 -12.35
CA ALA A 48 -12.61 -10.94 -13.46
C ALA A 48 -11.16 -10.67 -12.99
N CYS A 49 -10.96 -10.29 -11.72
CA CYS A 49 -9.64 -10.22 -11.10
C CYS A 49 -9.05 -11.63 -10.88
N LEU A 50 -7.97 -11.98 -11.60
CA LEU A 50 -7.31 -13.28 -11.47
C LEU A 50 -6.72 -13.57 -10.08
N TYR A 51 -6.38 -12.55 -9.29
CA TYR A 51 -5.99 -12.79 -7.90
C TYR A 51 -7.15 -13.31 -7.06
N THR A 52 -8.36 -12.84 -7.31
CA THR A 52 -9.56 -13.34 -6.66
C THR A 52 -9.93 -14.70 -7.23
N SER A 53 -10.16 -14.82 -8.54
CA SER A 53 -10.69 -16.04 -9.16
C SER A 53 -9.71 -17.22 -9.25
N ARG A 54 -8.39 -16.98 -9.29
CA ARG A 54 -7.38 -18.07 -9.41
C ARG A 54 -6.56 -18.28 -8.15
N LYS A 55 -6.45 -17.27 -7.27
CA LYS A 55 -5.65 -17.37 -6.03
C LYS A 55 -6.47 -17.30 -4.76
N GLY A 56 -7.76 -16.97 -4.84
CA GLY A 56 -8.63 -16.85 -3.66
C GLY A 56 -8.22 -15.69 -2.74
N TYR A 57 -7.49 -14.70 -3.26
CA TYR A 57 -7.09 -13.55 -2.46
C TYR A 57 -8.30 -12.67 -2.12
N ARG A 58 -8.44 -12.35 -0.83
CA ARG A 58 -9.58 -11.65 -0.22
C ARG A 58 -9.50 -10.11 -0.36
N TYR A 59 -8.87 -9.59 -1.41
CA TYR A 59 -8.63 -8.14 -1.53
C TYR A 59 -9.92 -7.32 -1.57
N TRP A 60 -10.89 -7.73 -2.40
CA TRP A 60 -12.19 -7.06 -2.45
C TRP A 60 -12.92 -7.11 -1.12
N GLU A 61 -12.94 -8.29 -0.50
CA GLU A 61 -13.58 -8.48 0.80
C GLU A 61 -12.95 -7.59 1.89
N ARG A 62 -11.62 -7.56 1.99
CA ARG A 62 -10.92 -6.65 2.93
C ARG A 62 -11.17 -5.19 2.62
N SER A 63 -11.32 -4.84 1.35
CA SER A 63 -11.64 -3.47 0.94
C SER A 63 -13.03 -3.05 1.38
N ASP A 64 -14.02 -3.95 1.27
CA ASP A 64 -15.38 -3.70 1.73
C ASP A 64 -15.44 -3.68 3.26
N GLU A 65 -14.81 -4.66 3.93
CA GLU A 65 -14.75 -4.79 5.39
C GLU A 65 -14.22 -3.52 6.07
N HIS A 66 -13.22 -2.88 5.46
CA HIS A 66 -12.60 -1.67 5.99
C HIS A 66 -13.06 -0.39 5.28
N GLY A 67 -14.03 -0.48 4.36
CA GLY A 67 -14.57 0.67 3.64
C GLY A 67 -13.53 1.47 2.84
N LEU A 68 -12.49 0.81 2.32
CA LEU A 68 -11.33 1.46 1.71
C LEU A 68 -11.67 2.10 0.37
N LEU A 69 -12.48 1.41 -0.45
CA LEU A 69 -12.82 1.86 -1.80
C LEU A 69 -13.91 2.93 -1.78
N ARG A 70 -13.69 3.94 -2.62
CA ARG A 70 -14.74 4.82 -3.10
C ARG A 70 -15.37 4.15 -4.34
N GLY A 71 -16.62 3.69 -4.22
CA GLY A 71 -17.23 2.79 -5.21
C GLY A 71 -17.26 3.36 -6.62
N GLU A 72 -17.57 4.66 -6.74
CA GLU A 72 -17.61 5.43 -7.97
C GLU A 72 -16.23 5.80 -8.54
N ALA A 73 -15.15 5.61 -7.77
CA ALA A 73 -13.79 5.90 -8.23
C ALA A 73 -13.16 4.77 -9.05
N LEU A 74 -13.79 3.59 -9.09
CA LEU A 74 -13.31 2.50 -9.94
C LEU A 74 -13.56 2.83 -11.42
N PRO A 75 -12.53 2.80 -12.28
CA PRO A 75 -12.72 2.97 -13.71
C PRO A 75 -13.59 1.83 -14.28
N GLU A 76 -14.24 2.07 -15.42
CA GLU A 76 -15.03 1.06 -16.15
C GLU A 76 -14.23 -0.23 -16.43
N ALA A 77 -12.94 -0.09 -16.71
CA ALA A 77 -12.03 -1.20 -16.96
C ALA A 77 -10.67 -1.01 -16.27
N GLY A 78 -10.01 -2.13 -16.01
CA GLY A 78 -8.69 -2.21 -15.37
C GLY A 78 -8.77 -2.60 -13.89
N CYS A 79 -7.73 -3.27 -13.41
CA CYS A 79 -7.70 -3.79 -12.03
C CYS A 79 -7.00 -2.80 -11.06
N PRO A 80 -7.64 -2.43 -9.93
CA PRO A 80 -7.02 -1.55 -8.92
C PRO A 80 -5.83 -2.22 -8.22
N PHE A 81 -5.81 -3.55 -8.16
CA PHE A 81 -4.73 -4.35 -7.57
C PHE A 81 -3.63 -4.72 -8.57
N ALA A 82 -3.62 -4.12 -9.77
CA ALA A 82 -2.59 -4.39 -10.77
C ALA A 82 -1.33 -3.53 -10.56
N GLY A 83 -0.18 -4.11 -10.89
CA GLY A 83 1.12 -3.43 -10.82
C GLY A 83 1.47 -2.97 -9.41
N SER A 84 2.11 -1.80 -9.30
CA SER A 84 2.63 -1.27 -8.04
C SER A 84 1.54 -0.89 -7.04
N ARG A 85 0.28 -0.78 -7.48
CA ARG A 85 -0.87 -0.50 -6.61
C ARG A 85 -1.22 -1.68 -5.71
N TRP A 86 -0.79 -2.89 -6.05
CA TRP A 86 -1.02 -4.07 -5.22
C TRP A 86 -0.44 -3.90 -3.80
N GLN A 87 0.84 -3.51 -3.69
CA GLN A 87 1.51 -3.36 -2.40
C GLN A 87 0.87 -2.24 -1.58
N LEU A 88 0.50 -1.12 -2.22
CA LEU A 88 -0.28 -0.05 -1.57
C LEU A 88 -1.58 -0.59 -0.97
N TRP A 89 -2.29 -1.41 -1.75
CA TRP A 89 -3.57 -1.97 -1.33
C TRP A 89 -3.44 -2.94 -0.16
N VAL A 90 -2.44 -3.84 -0.22
CA VAL A 90 -2.16 -4.81 0.84
C VAL A 90 -1.75 -4.11 2.13
N ASN A 91 -0.81 -3.16 2.05
CA ASN A 91 -0.30 -2.48 3.24
C ASN A 91 -1.35 -1.56 3.89
N LEU A 92 -2.19 -0.89 3.09
CA LEU A 92 -3.33 -0.13 3.63
C LEU A 92 -4.35 -1.06 4.30
N SER A 93 -4.70 -2.18 3.66
CA SER A 93 -5.62 -3.16 4.25
C SER A 93 -5.05 -3.74 5.56
N LEU A 94 -3.74 -3.98 5.62
CA LEU A 94 -3.05 -4.40 6.85
C LEU A 94 -3.16 -3.34 7.95
N ALA A 95 -2.94 -2.06 7.64
CA ALA A 95 -3.06 -0.98 8.62
C ALA A 95 -4.46 -0.94 9.25
N HIS A 96 -5.51 -1.10 8.44
CA HIS A 96 -6.89 -1.13 8.94
C HIS A 96 -7.21 -2.41 9.74
N ALA A 97 -6.68 -3.56 9.33
CA ALA A 97 -6.84 -4.81 10.07
C ALA A 97 -6.16 -4.72 11.45
N GLU A 98 -4.94 -4.19 11.51
CA GLU A 98 -4.20 -3.97 12.76
C GLU A 98 -4.90 -2.95 13.67
N ALA A 99 -5.38 -1.83 13.11
CA ALA A 99 -6.16 -0.86 13.87
C ALA A 99 -7.41 -1.50 14.49
N ARG A 100 -8.15 -2.31 13.72
CA ARG A 100 -9.32 -3.05 14.19
C ARG A 100 -8.95 -4.02 15.32
N ALA A 101 -7.86 -4.77 15.17
CA ALA A 101 -7.39 -5.71 16.19
C ALA A 101 -7.01 -5.02 17.51
N ARG A 102 -6.58 -3.75 17.45
CA ARG A 102 -6.15 -2.94 18.60
C ARG A 102 -7.27 -2.12 19.25
N GLY A 103 -8.53 -2.47 18.98
CA GLY A 103 -9.71 -1.80 19.57
C GLY A 103 -10.37 -0.78 18.65
N GLY A 104 -10.04 -0.79 17.35
CA GLY A 104 -10.47 0.23 16.41
C GLY A 104 -9.61 1.50 16.54
N GLY A 105 -9.73 2.41 15.57
CA GLY A 105 -8.96 3.65 15.55
C GLY A 105 -8.66 4.13 14.14
N ARG A 106 -7.97 5.27 14.03
CA ARG A 106 -7.46 5.74 12.75
C ARG A 106 -6.40 4.76 12.25
N ALA A 107 -6.41 4.49 10.95
CA ALA A 107 -5.40 3.70 10.28
C ALA A 107 -4.78 4.51 9.16
N SER A 108 -3.47 4.41 9.00
CA SER A 108 -2.78 5.01 7.85
C SER A 108 -1.65 4.13 7.36
N PHE A 109 -1.36 4.26 6.07
CA PHE A 109 -0.22 3.65 5.43
C PHE A 109 0.75 4.73 4.98
N ALA A 110 1.96 4.71 5.52
CA ALA A 110 3.02 5.65 5.19
C ALA A 110 4.04 4.99 4.25
N VAL A 111 4.25 5.61 3.09
CA VAL A 111 5.39 5.29 2.23
C VAL A 111 6.51 6.25 2.57
N CYS A 112 7.62 5.70 3.05
CA CYS A 112 8.77 6.45 3.52
C CYS A 112 9.89 6.33 2.49
N ALA A 113 10.42 7.45 2.02
CA ALA A 113 11.55 7.47 1.10
C ALA A 113 12.43 8.71 1.32
N PRO A 114 13.73 8.65 1.01
CA PRO A 114 14.61 9.83 1.07
C PRO A 114 14.18 10.90 0.06
N GLU A 115 14.32 12.20 0.39
CA GLU A 115 13.92 13.30 -0.50
C GLU A 115 14.54 13.17 -1.89
N ARG A 116 15.82 12.77 -1.95
CA ARG A 116 16.58 12.59 -3.19
C ARG A 116 15.99 11.56 -4.13
N ASN A 117 15.10 10.68 -3.64
CA ASN A 117 14.39 9.71 -4.44
C ASN A 117 12.92 10.11 -4.67
N ARG A 118 12.71 11.35 -5.18
CA ARG A 118 11.39 11.93 -5.46
C ARG A 118 10.48 11.08 -6.37
N LYS A 119 11.03 10.19 -7.19
CA LYS A 119 10.22 9.20 -7.96
C LYS A 119 9.37 8.32 -7.02
N LEU A 120 9.79 8.18 -5.76
CA LEU A 120 9.19 7.34 -4.72
C LEU A 120 8.24 8.07 -3.78
N LEU A 121 8.33 9.40 -3.70
CA LEU A 121 7.37 10.26 -2.99
C LEU A 121 6.00 10.32 -3.70
N GLY A 122 5.71 9.30 -4.51
CA GLY A 122 4.52 9.09 -5.30
C GLY A 122 4.11 10.26 -6.15
N GLY A 123 4.84 10.40 -7.27
CA GLY A 123 4.24 11.01 -8.45
C GLY A 123 2.89 10.36 -8.83
N GLN A 124 2.44 10.57 -10.07
CA GLN A 124 1.07 10.23 -10.50
C GLN A 124 0.49 8.86 -10.07
N LYS A 125 1.30 7.84 -9.80
CA LYS A 125 0.83 6.52 -9.33
C LYS A 125 0.18 6.54 -7.94
N LEU A 126 0.73 7.26 -6.97
CA LEU A 126 0.09 7.32 -5.64
C LEU A 126 -1.14 8.21 -5.68
N GLU A 127 -1.07 9.35 -6.36
CA GLU A 127 -2.23 10.21 -6.52
C GLU A 127 -3.40 9.46 -7.16
N ARG A 128 -3.12 8.67 -8.21
CA ARG A 128 -4.13 7.75 -8.79
C ARG A 128 -4.61 6.69 -7.81
N PHE A 129 -3.79 6.24 -6.86
CA PHE A 129 -4.22 5.31 -5.82
C PHE A 129 -5.12 5.99 -4.77
N ARG A 130 -4.71 7.15 -4.25
CA ARG A 130 -5.49 7.98 -3.32
C ARG A 130 -6.86 8.35 -3.89
N GLN A 131 -6.94 8.57 -5.20
CA GLN A 131 -8.20 8.78 -5.93
C GLN A 131 -9.16 7.58 -5.87
N LEU A 132 -8.68 6.36 -5.65
CA LEU A 132 -9.54 5.17 -5.47
C LEU A 132 -10.11 5.05 -4.05
N LEU A 133 -9.50 5.75 -3.09
CA LEU A 133 -9.82 5.61 -1.68
C LEU A 133 -11.01 6.47 -1.29
N ARG A 134 -11.74 5.99 -0.28
CA ARG A 134 -12.76 6.76 0.45
C ARG A 134 -12.12 7.87 1.29
N ASP A 135 -11.00 7.56 1.94
CA ASP A 135 -10.16 8.51 2.67
C ASP A 135 -8.78 8.59 1.99
N PRO A 136 -8.57 9.55 1.07
CA PRO A 136 -7.28 9.77 0.42
C PRO A 136 -6.13 10.07 1.40
N ASP A 137 -6.42 10.60 2.59
CA ASP A 137 -5.42 11.00 3.58
C ASP A 137 -5.00 9.87 4.50
N SER A 138 -5.61 8.69 4.36
CA SER A 138 -5.15 7.44 4.98
C SER A 138 -3.86 6.91 4.35
N VAL A 139 -3.39 7.48 3.24
CA VAL A 139 -2.09 7.16 2.64
C VAL A 139 -1.24 8.41 2.55
N VAL A 140 -0.05 8.34 3.13
CA VAL A 140 0.85 9.49 3.28
C VAL A 140 2.24 9.16 2.76
N PHE A 141 2.90 10.18 2.21
CA PHE A 141 4.34 10.13 2.00
C PHE A 141 5.05 10.82 3.14
N MET A 142 6.12 10.18 3.58
CA MET A 142 7.02 10.75 4.56
C MET A 142 8.42 10.77 3.99
N ASP A 143 9.08 11.91 4.15
CA ASP A 143 10.52 11.97 3.98
C ASP A 143 11.18 11.12 5.07
N LEU A 144 11.98 10.14 4.65
CA LEU A 144 12.57 9.18 5.57
C LEU A 144 13.61 9.83 6.49
N ASP A 145 14.37 10.80 5.99
CA ASP A 145 15.40 11.49 6.78
C ASP A 145 14.74 12.36 7.87
N GLN A 146 13.70 13.11 7.52
CA GLN A 146 12.91 13.91 8.47
C GLN A 146 12.18 13.04 9.49
N LEU A 147 11.63 11.91 9.05
CA LEU A 147 10.98 10.94 9.94
C LEU A 147 11.98 10.39 10.98
N LEU A 148 13.16 9.94 10.54
CA LEU A 148 14.19 9.41 11.44
C LEU A 148 14.70 10.48 12.41
N ALA A 149 14.91 11.71 11.94
CA ALA A 149 15.27 12.85 12.79
C ALA A 149 14.18 13.08 13.85
N ARG A 150 12.92 13.13 13.45
CA ARG A 150 11.81 13.39 14.37
C ARG A 150 11.61 12.27 15.38
N LEU A 151 11.73 11.01 14.97
CA LEU A 151 11.66 9.86 15.89
C LEU A 151 12.77 9.90 16.93
N THR A 152 13.96 10.36 16.56
CA THR A 152 15.07 10.58 17.52
C THR A 152 14.67 11.60 18.57
N GLU A 153 14.13 12.75 18.15
CA GLU A 153 13.73 13.80 19.08
C GLU A 153 12.62 13.40 20.05
N VAL A 154 11.61 12.64 19.58
CA VAL A 154 10.38 12.43 20.35
C VAL A 154 10.24 11.04 20.96
N ALA A 155 10.93 10.03 20.43
CA ALA A 155 10.73 8.64 20.83
C ALA A 155 11.99 8.00 21.41
N GLU A 156 13.16 8.62 21.32
CA GLU A 156 14.42 8.04 21.85
C GLU A 156 14.35 7.77 23.35
N GLY A 157 13.69 8.63 24.14
CA GLY A 157 13.50 8.40 25.57
C GLY A 157 12.55 7.24 25.90
N ALA A 158 11.61 6.92 25.01
CA ALA A 158 10.56 5.91 25.25
C ALA A 158 10.88 4.54 24.61
N ALA A 159 11.61 4.54 23.49
CA ALA A 159 11.93 3.34 22.72
C ALA A 159 13.33 3.47 22.06
N PRO A 160 14.40 3.64 22.85
CA PRO A 160 15.74 3.95 22.32
C PRO A 160 16.26 2.87 21.37
N GLU A 161 16.12 1.59 21.74
CA GLU A 161 16.58 0.46 20.92
C GLU A 161 15.86 0.39 19.57
N TRP A 162 14.56 0.69 19.55
CA TRP A 162 13.76 0.67 18.32
C TRP A 162 14.14 1.82 17.39
N VAL A 163 14.34 3.02 17.94
CA VAL A 163 14.81 4.18 17.17
C VAL A 163 16.20 3.93 16.61
N ALA A 164 17.14 3.39 17.41
CA ALA A 164 18.47 3.03 16.96
C ALA A 164 18.43 2.00 15.82
N ALA A 165 17.68 0.92 15.98
CA ALA A 165 17.54 -0.11 14.95
C ALA A 165 16.96 0.42 13.63
N LEU A 166 16.00 1.36 13.69
CA LEU A 166 15.49 2.02 12.50
C LEU A 166 16.55 2.88 11.81
N ARG A 167 17.32 3.66 12.58
CA ARG A 167 18.39 4.50 12.04
C ARG A 167 19.48 3.66 11.40
N ASP A 168 19.98 2.64 12.10
CA ASP A 168 21.04 1.77 11.57
C ASP A 168 20.64 1.10 10.26
N ARG A 169 19.36 0.78 10.13
CA ARG A 169 18.84 0.11 8.93
C ARG A 169 18.54 1.06 7.77
N TYR A 170 18.17 2.32 8.04
CA TYR A 170 17.56 3.18 7.04
C TYR A 170 18.22 4.56 6.86
N ALA A 171 19.06 5.00 7.80
CA ALA A 171 19.76 6.26 7.66
C ALA A 171 20.74 6.22 6.49
N GLY A 172 20.74 7.25 5.65
CA GLY A 172 21.69 7.39 4.55
C GLY A 172 21.41 6.52 3.33
N ILE A 173 20.35 5.71 3.31
CA ILE A 173 19.78 5.08 2.09
C ILE A 173 19.07 6.12 1.25
#